data_AF-A0A5D3KZK2-F1
#
_entry.id   AF-A0A5D3KZK2-F1
#
_cell.length_a   1.000
_cell.length_b   1.000
_cell.length_c   1.000
_cell.angle_alpha   90.00
_cell.angle_beta   90.00
_cell.angle_gamma   90.00
#
_symmetry.space_group_name_H-M   'P 1'
#
loop_
_entity.id
_entity.type
_entity.pdbx_description
1 polymer ?
#
loop_
_entity_poly.entity_id
_entity_poly.type
_entity_poly.pdbx_seq_one_letter_code
_entity_poly.pdbx_strand_id
1 'polypeptide(L)'
;MQMQEFIDRSHLDLPTLNVWIEAEWLAPIAAKRRLDFSDAELARVRLIQDLKADFGVNDEGISIILHLLDQLHGLRCLVQDIQTMEALDRTRHGG
;
A
#
# COMPACT_ATOMS: atom_id res chain seq x y z
N MET A 1 6.94 0.54 10.09
CA MET A 1 8.35 0.15 9.89
C MET A 1 9.11 1.36 9.41
N GLN A 2 10.31 1.60 9.94
CA GLN A 2 11.05 2.83 9.70
C GLN A 2 11.61 2.89 8.27
N MET A 3 11.79 4.10 7.73
CA MET A 3 12.31 4.31 6.38
C MET A 3 13.60 3.53 6.04
N GLN A 4 14.56 3.46 6.97
CA GLN A 4 15.81 2.73 6.74
C GLN A 4 15.55 1.22 6.55
N GLU A 5 14.75 0.63 7.44
CA GLU A 5 14.37 -0.79 7.33
C GLU A 5 13.53 -1.08 6.08
N PHE A 6 12.72 -0.11 5.65
CA PHE A 6 11.96 -0.21 4.42
C PHE A 6 12.87 -0.27 3.18
N ILE A 7 13.88 0.59 3.11
CA ILE A 7 14.87 0.63 2.02
C ILE A 7 15.66 -0.68 1.97
N ASP A 8 16.15 -1.16 3.11
CA ASP A 8 16.87 -2.44 3.19
C ASP A 8 16.04 -3.62 2.71
N ARG A 9 14.74 -3.67 3.03
CA ARG A 9 13.85 -4.78 2.63
C ARG A 9 13.33 -4.68 1.19
N SER A 10 13.12 -3.46 0.71
CA SER A 10 12.62 -3.21 -0.65
C SER A 10 13.73 -3.13 -1.69
N HIS A 11 14.99 -3.04 -1.25
CA HIS A 11 16.14 -2.72 -2.11
C HIS A 11 15.90 -1.47 -2.97
N LEU A 12 15.12 -0.50 -2.45
CA LEU A 12 14.75 0.71 -3.15
C LEU A 12 15.66 1.87 -2.73
N ASP A 13 16.19 2.60 -3.71
CA ASP A 13 17.00 3.79 -3.43
C ASP A 13 16.15 4.95 -2.84
N LEU A 14 16.75 5.69 -1.89
CA LEU A 14 16.21 6.93 -1.31
C LEU A 14 15.65 7.94 -2.34
N PRO A 15 16.37 8.28 -3.44
CA PRO A 15 15.83 9.18 -4.47
C PRO A 15 14.57 8.61 -5.13
N THR A 16 14.53 7.32 -5.43
CA THR A 16 13.36 6.67 -6.04
C THR A 16 12.17 6.66 -5.09
N LEU A 17 12.42 6.37 -3.81
CA LEU A 17 11.41 6.44 -2.76
C LEU A 17 10.77 7.83 -2.68
N ASN A 18 11.59 8.89 -2.67
CA ASN A 18 11.09 10.25 -2.64
C ASN A 18 10.23 10.58 -3.87
N VAL A 19 10.66 10.18 -5.07
CA VAL A 19 9.85 10.36 -6.29
C VAL A 19 8.49 9.67 -6.16
N TRP A 20 8.44 8.48 -5.55
CA TRP A 20 7.20 7.74 -5.39
C TRP A 20 6.29 8.33 -4.31
N ILE A 21 6.85 8.94 -3.27
CA ILE A 21 6.09 9.70 -2.28
C ILE A 21 5.50 10.97 -2.92
N GLU A 22 6.32 11.72 -3.68
CA GLU A 22 5.87 12.92 -4.39
C GLU A 22 4.83 12.61 -5.49
N ALA A 23 4.92 11.44 -6.11
CA ALA A 23 3.94 10.94 -7.07
C ALA A 23 2.67 10.34 -6.43
N GLU A 24 2.55 10.41 -5.09
CA GLU A 24 1.45 9.82 -4.30
C GLU A 24 1.29 8.29 -4.48
N TRP A 25 2.33 7.60 -4.95
CA TRP A 25 2.33 6.13 -5.05
C TRP A 25 2.56 5.46 -3.71
N LEU A 26 3.29 6.14 -2.82
CA LEU A 26 3.52 5.70 -1.46
C LEU A 26 2.95 6.72 -0.49
N ALA A 27 2.20 6.23 0.48
CA ALA A 27 1.55 7.03 1.52
C ALA A 27 2.10 6.61 2.89
N PRO A 28 3.30 7.09 3.26
CA PRO A 28 3.86 6.81 4.58
C PRO A 28 2.99 7.40 5.68
N ILE A 29 2.86 6.68 6.78
CA ILE A 29 2.19 7.16 7.98
C ILE A 29 3.13 8.15 8.66
N ALA A 30 2.73 9.42 8.71
CA ALA A 30 3.48 10.47 9.38
C ALA A 30 3.34 10.35 10.91
N ALA A 31 4.18 9.52 11.53
CA ALA A 31 4.18 9.31 12.97
C ALA A 31 5.12 10.31 13.66
N LYS A 32 4.56 11.44 14.16
CA LYS A 32 5.15 12.52 15.00
C LYS A 32 6.46 13.19 14.52
N ARG A 33 7.48 12.42 14.11
CA ARG A 33 8.79 12.87 13.59
C ARG A 33 9.43 11.89 12.58
N ARG A 34 8.78 10.76 12.25
CA ARG A 34 9.31 9.75 11.32
C ARG A 34 8.24 9.30 10.34
N LEU A 35 8.67 8.98 9.13
CA LEU A 35 7.87 8.28 8.13
C LEU A 35 7.90 6.79 8.47
N ASP A 36 6.73 6.25 8.79
CA ASP A 36 6.53 4.82 9.01
C ASP A 36 5.79 4.21 7.83
N PHE A 37 6.34 3.13 7.28
CA PHE A 37 5.74 2.37 6.20
C PHE A 37 5.00 1.15 6.76
N SER A 38 3.99 0.67 6.04
CA SER A 38 3.23 -0.54 6.38
C SER A 38 3.61 -1.70 5.45
N ASP A 39 3.35 -2.94 5.84
CA ASP A 39 3.69 -4.12 5.03
C ASP A 39 3.01 -4.08 3.65
N ALA A 40 1.82 -3.46 3.59
CA ALA A 40 1.12 -3.16 2.36
C ALA A 40 1.93 -2.25 1.41
N GLU A 41 2.64 -1.25 1.94
CA GLU A 41 3.51 -0.37 1.15
C GLU A 41 4.73 -1.12 0.62
N LEU A 42 5.26 -2.08 1.39
CA LEU A 42 6.37 -2.92 0.93
C LEU A 42 5.94 -3.83 -0.23
N ALA A 43 4.75 -4.43 -0.13
CA ALA A 43 4.16 -5.18 -1.23
C ALA A 43 3.91 -4.30 -2.46
N ARG A 44 3.45 -3.05 -2.25
CA ARG A 44 3.24 -2.07 -3.32
C ARG A 44 4.55 -1.70 -4.02
N VAL A 45 5.62 -1.46 -3.27
CA VAL A 45 6.95 -1.18 -3.85
C VAL A 45 7.44 -2.31 -4.72
N ARG A 46 7.32 -3.54 -4.22
CA ARG A 46 7.76 -4.73 -4.96
C ARG A 46 6.94 -4.91 -6.25
N LEU A 47 5.64 -4.67 -6.20
CA LEU A 47 4.78 -4.68 -7.38
C LEU A 47 5.22 -3.62 -8.41
N ILE A 48 5.52 -2.40 -7.97
CA ILE A 48 5.99 -1.32 -8.86
C ILE A 48 7.33 -1.70 -9.50
N GLN A 49 8.27 -2.26 -8.72
CA GLN A 49 9.55 -2.76 -9.24
C GLN A 49 9.34 -3.85 -10.28
N ASP A 50 8.49 -4.83 -10.01
CA ASP A 50 8.18 -5.91 -10.95
C ASP A 50 7.53 -5.35 -12.23
N LEU A 51 6.59 -4.40 -12.13
CA LEU A 51 5.98 -3.74 -13.28
C LEU A 51 6.99 -2.94 -14.12
N LYS A 52 7.97 -2.31 -13.47
CA LYS A 52 9.03 -1.57 -14.17
C LYS A 52 10.07 -2.48 -14.81
N ALA A 53 10.52 -3.48 -14.07
CA ALA A 53 11.63 -4.34 -14.47
C ALA A 53 11.20 -5.46 -15.43
N ASP A 54 10.06 -6.11 -15.17
CA ASP A 54 9.59 -7.26 -15.93
C ASP A 54 8.66 -6.84 -17.08
N PHE A 55 7.80 -5.84 -16.86
CA PHE A 55 6.78 -5.42 -17.83
C PHE A 55 7.12 -4.12 -18.58
N GLY A 56 8.19 -3.41 -18.21
CA GLY A 56 8.60 -2.17 -18.87
C GLY A 56 7.55 -1.05 -18.83
N VAL A 57 6.67 -1.07 -17.82
CA VAL A 57 5.59 -0.09 -17.68
C VAL A 57 6.20 1.27 -17.35
N ASN A 58 5.72 2.31 -18.02
CA ASN A 58 6.12 3.69 -17.75
C ASN A 58 5.48 4.21 -16.45
N ASP A 59 5.96 5.35 -15.95
CA ASP A 59 5.45 5.92 -14.70
C ASP A 59 3.94 6.22 -14.76
N GLU A 60 3.44 6.64 -15.92
CA GLU A 60 2.01 6.90 -16.13
C GLU A 60 1.15 5.63 -16.03
N GLY A 61 1.62 4.53 -16.64
CA GLY A 61 0.95 3.23 -16.54
C GLY A 61 0.98 2.66 -15.13
N ILE A 62 2.08 2.85 -14.39
CA ILE A 62 2.17 2.47 -12.97
C ILE A 62 1.12 3.22 -12.15
N SER A 63 0.99 4.54 -12.35
CA SER A 63 -0.01 5.35 -11.66
C SER A 63 -1.43 4.83 -11.90
N ILE A 64 -1.77 4.48 -13.15
CA ILE A 64 -3.08 3.91 -13.50
C ILE A 64 -3.29 2.56 -12.82
N ILE A 65 -2.31 1.65 -12.88
CA ILE A 65 -2.42 0.31 -12.28
C ILE A 65 -2.58 0.42 -10.76
N LEU A 66 -1.79 1.28 -10.11
CA LEU A 66 -1.89 1.52 -8.67
C LEU A 66 -3.25 2.09 -8.29
N HIS A 67 -3.79 3.02 -9.07
CA HIS A 67 -5.10 3.60 -8.82
C HIS A 67 -6.22 2.55 -8.97
N LEU A 68 -6.14 1.67 -9.97
CA LEU A 68 -7.08 0.55 -10.13
C LEU A 68 -6.96 -0.46 -8.98
N LEU A 69 -5.74 -0.74 -8.53
CA LEU A 69 -5.48 -1.61 -7.38
C LEU A 69 -6.09 -1.00 -6.10
N ASP A 70 -5.92 0.30 -5.91
CA ASP A 70 -6.45 1.04 -4.75
C ASP A 70 -7.98 1.01 -4.71
N GLN A 71 -8.64 1.19 -5.87
CA GLN A 71 -10.09 1.05 -5.99
C GLN A 71 -10.57 -0.37 -5.62
N LEU A 72 -9.87 -1.41 -6.10
CA LEU A 72 -10.17 -2.81 -5.75
C LEU A 72 -9.95 -3.09 -4.27
N HIS A 73 -8.89 -2.55 -3.68
CA HIS A 73 -8.62 -2.65 -2.25
C HIS A 73 -9.69 -1.94 -1.42
N GLY A 74 -10.14 -0.76 -1.84
CA GLY A 74 -11.24 -0.02 -1.21
C GLY A 74 -12.54 -0.85 -1.20
N LEU A 75 -12.89 -1.44 -2.34
CA LEU A 75 -14.06 -2.33 -2.43
C LEU A 75 -13.92 -3.57 -1.54
N ARG A 76 -12.73 -4.18 -1.49
CA ARG A 76 -12.47 -5.35 -0.65
C ARG A 76 -12.54 -5.02 0.83
N CYS A 77 -12.02 -3.86 1.24
CA CYS A 77 -12.15 -3.36 2.61
C CYS A 77 -13.63 -3.16 2.99
N LEU A 78 -14.45 -2.57 2.11
CA LEU A 78 -15.89 -2.40 2.37
C LEU A 78 -16.61 -3.74 2.55
N VAL A 79 -16.31 -4.73 1.72
CA VAL A 79 -16.88 -6.08 1.86
C VAL A 79 -16.43 -6.75 3.16
N GLN A 80 -15.16 -6.60 3.54
CA GLN A 80 -14.64 -7.13 4.81
C GLN A 80 -15.27 -6.42 6.02
N ASP A 81 -15.50 -5.11 5.94
CA ASP A 81 -16.13 -4.32 7.00
C ASP A 81 -17.57 -4.79 7.25
N ILE A 82 -18.35 -5.00 6.18
CA ILE A 82 -19.70 -5.57 6.25
C ILE A 82 -19.67 -6.96 6.90
N GLN A 83 -18.76 -7.84 6.49
CA GLN A 83 -18.63 -9.19 7.08
C GLN A 83 -18.24 -9.15 8.56
N THR A 84 -17.42 -8.17 8.95
CA THR A 84 -16.99 -7.99 10.35
C THR A 84 -18.15 -7.47 11.20
N MET A 85 -18.97 -6.55 10.66
CA MET A 85 -20.19 -6.07 11.31
C MET A 85 -21.22 -7.20 11.51
N GLU A 86 -21.44 -8.05 10.50
CA GLU A 86 -22.34 -9.21 10.60
C GLU A 86 -21.86 -10.24 11.64
N ALA A 87 -20.53 -10.43 11.75
CA ALA A 87 -19.94 -11.32 12.76
C ALA A 87 -20.13 -10.78 14.19
N LEU A 88 -20.07 -9.46 14.38
CA LEU A 88 -20.26 -8.82 15.68
C LEU A 88 -21.74 -8.80 16.10
N ASP A 89 -22.68 -8.63 15.16
CA ASP A 89 -24.12 -8.66 15.47
C ASP A 89 -24.58 -10.05 15.93
N ARG A 90 -24.03 -11.11 15.34
CA ARG A 90 -24.31 -12.51 15.71
C ARG A 90 -23.87 -12.86 17.15
N THR A 91 -22.88 -12.15 17.70
CA THR A 91 -22.44 -12.33 19.10
C THR A 91 -23.31 -11.61 20.13
N ARG A 92 -24.12 -10.61 19.73
CA ARG A 92 -25.01 -9.87 20.64
C ARG A 92 -26.37 -10.52 20.86
N HIS A 93 -26.83 -11.38 19.95
CA HIS A 93 -28.13 -12.06 20.03
C HIS A 93 -28.08 -13.49 20.60
N GLY A 94 -26.90 -13.95 21.06
CA GLY A 94 -26.71 -15.30 21.59
C GLY A 94 -26.45 -15.39 23.10
N GLY A 95 -26.75 -14.33 23.88
CA GLY A 95 -26.55 -14.26 25.34
C GLY A 95 -27.84 -14.15 26.11
#